data_AF-A8LR72-F1
#
_entry.id   AF-A8LR72-F1
#
_cell.length_a   1.000
_cell.length_b   1.000
_cell.length_c   1.000
_cell.angle_alpha   90.00
_cell.angle_beta   90.00
_cell.angle_gamma   90.00
#
_symmetry.space_group_name_H-M   'P 1'
#
loop_
_entity.id
_entity.type
_entity.pdbx_description
1 polymer ?
#
loop_
_entity_poly.entity_id
_entity_poly.type
_entity_poly.pdbx_seq_one_letter_code
_entity_poly.pdbx_strand_id
1 'polypeptide(L)'
;MGGRPPPHLPEGGEIMPRNLLAFIMVILFGGGVSTAGARELAERYTPDTPYRAINEFGVVLSAEPEAVVEVYAKPGASGPKYFCAAAEFSKRFLGASPSDRLVIVRPEGASATRSGAKSVLFGIVPRSASGSLPPTGLTINPRKAGEHRSVNSGLSFCEPPNKRRRDD
;
A
#
# COMPACT_ATOMS: atom_id res chain seq x y z
N MET A 1 21.11 4.65 48.94
CA MET A 1 19.77 5.26 48.93
C MET A 1 19.83 6.42 47.94
N GLY A 2 19.45 6.34 46.67
CA GLY A 2 18.42 5.53 46.04
C GLY A 2 17.19 6.41 45.79
N GLY A 3 17.26 7.30 44.80
CA GLY A 3 16.11 8.13 44.38
C GLY A 3 16.39 8.80 43.04
N ARG A 4 16.03 8.12 41.93
CA ARG A 4 15.97 8.74 40.60
C ARG A 4 14.71 9.61 40.54
N PRO A 5 14.77 10.84 40.00
CA PRO A 5 13.56 11.59 39.68
C PRO A 5 12.78 10.90 38.55
N PRO A 6 11.44 11.01 38.53
CA PRO A 6 10.60 10.36 37.53
C PRO A 6 10.86 10.95 36.13
N PRO A 7 10.74 10.15 35.05
CA PRO A 7 10.80 10.66 33.69
C PRO A 7 9.58 11.53 33.41
N HIS A 8 9.82 12.74 32.93
CA HIS A 8 8.82 13.61 32.35
C HIS A 8 8.20 12.92 31.14
N LEU A 9 6.90 12.64 31.20
CA LEU A 9 6.07 12.29 30.05
C LEU A 9 5.96 13.52 29.15
N PRO A 10 6.36 13.47 27.87
CA PRO A 10 5.90 14.48 26.93
C PRO A 10 4.40 14.27 26.68
N GLU A 11 3.66 15.32 27.02
CA GLU A 11 2.25 15.51 26.77
C GLU A 11 1.90 15.29 25.30
N GLY A 12 0.65 14.84 25.08
CA GLY A 12 0.07 14.61 23.77
C GLY A 12 0.26 15.79 22.83
N GLY A 13 0.91 15.51 21.71
CA GLY A 13 0.82 16.28 20.48
C GLY A 13 0.38 15.33 19.40
N GLU A 14 -0.91 15.38 19.04
CA GLU A 14 -1.44 14.76 17.83
C GLU A 14 -0.56 15.10 16.63
N ILE A 15 0.21 14.13 16.15
CA ILE A 15 0.68 14.14 14.77
C ILE A 15 -0.19 13.11 14.05
N MET A 16 -1.45 13.47 13.86
CA MET A 16 -2.25 12.81 12.84
C MET A 16 -1.48 12.95 11.52
N PRO A 17 -1.15 11.84 10.82
CA PRO A 17 -0.63 11.96 9.47
C PRO A 17 -1.70 12.69 8.66
N ARG A 18 -1.31 13.79 8.01
CA ARG A 18 -2.18 14.72 7.26
C ARG A 18 -3.01 14.03 6.14
N ASN A 19 -2.81 12.73 5.92
CA ASN A 19 -3.51 11.90 4.94
C ASN A 19 -4.78 11.21 5.49
N LEU A 20 -5.15 11.35 6.77
CA LEU A 20 -6.45 10.82 7.25
C LEU A 20 -7.65 11.56 6.61
N LEU A 21 -7.46 12.79 6.13
CA LEU A 21 -8.48 13.53 5.38
C LEU A 21 -8.79 12.91 4.01
N ALA A 22 -7.79 12.31 3.34
CA ALA A 22 -7.99 11.61 2.08
C ALA A 22 -8.72 10.26 2.26
N PHE A 23 -8.48 9.59 3.40
CA PHE A 23 -9.25 8.40 3.81
C PHE A 23 -10.74 8.69 4.02
N ILE A 24 -11.08 9.89 4.51
CA ILE A 24 -12.47 10.27 4.77
C ILE A 24 -13.19 10.68 3.46
N MET A 25 -12.50 11.29 2.49
CA MET A 25 -13.18 11.77 1.28
C MET A 25 -13.65 10.67 0.32
N VAL A 26 -13.02 9.49 0.33
CA VAL A 26 -13.51 8.32 -0.43
C VAL A 26 -14.70 7.64 0.27
N ILE A 27 -14.88 7.86 1.58
CA ILE A 27 -15.96 7.24 2.38
C ILE A 27 -17.23 8.09 2.39
N LEU A 28 -17.17 9.38 2.10
CA LEU A 28 -18.32 10.29 2.28
C LEU A 28 -19.37 10.29 1.14
N PHE A 29 -19.11 9.68 -0.01
CA PHE A 29 -20.09 9.63 -1.11
C PHE A 29 -20.36 8.20 -1.60
N GLY A 30 -21.06 7.42 -0.76
CA GLY A 30 -21.94 6.34 -1.24
C GLY A 30 -21.57 4.93 -0.81
N GLY A 31 -22.09 4.51 0.36
CA GLY A 31 -22.24 3.11 0.72
C GLY A 31 -21.47 2.72 1.98
N GLY A 32 -22.20 2.49 3.07
CA GLY A 32 -21.65 2.23 4.39
C GLY A 32 -20.74 0.99 4.44
N VAL A 33 -19.43 1.24 4.48
CA VAL A 33 -18.50 0.37 5.19
C VAL A 33 -18.51 0.86 6.64
N SER A 34 -18.98 0.02 7.57
CA SER A 34 -18.89 0.29 9.01
C SER A 34 -17.47 0.73 9.37
N THR A 35 -17.33 2.00 9.75
CA THR A 35 -16.05 2.64 10.12
C THR A 35 -15.36 1.97 11.32
N ALA A 36 -16.05 1.09 12.04
CA ALA A 36 -15.51 0.32 13.17
C ALA A 36 -14.46 -0.72 12.74
N GLY A 37 -14.67 -1.44 11.63
CA GLY A 37 -13.74 -2.49 11.19
C GLY A 37 -12.48 -1.95 10.52
N ALA A 38 -12.62 -0.86 9.76
CA ALA A 38 -11.51 -0.20 9.06
C ALA A 38 -10.57 0.55 10.02
N ARG A 39 -11.11 1.14 11.10
CA ARG A 39 -10.32 1.76 12.16
C ARG A 39 -9.49 0.72 12.91
N GLU A 40 -10.08 -0.38 13.33
CA GLU A 40 -9.37 -1.40 14.12
C GLU A 40 -8.27 -2.15 13.33
N LEU A 41 -8.41 -2.24 12.00
CA LEU A 41 -7.37 -2.80 11.12
C LEU A 41 -6.23 -1.82 10.82
N ALA A 42 -6.54 -0.52 10.68
CA ALA A 42 -5.53 0.52 10.50
C ALA A 42 -4.75 0.81 11.80
N GLU A 43 -5.41 0.70 12.95
CA GLU A 43 -4.83 0.96 14.29
C GLU A 43 -3.90 -0.18 14.76
N ARG A 44 -4.01 -1.37 14.16
CA ARG A 44 -3.06 -2.49 14.34
C ARG A 44 -1.88 -2.49 13.37
N TYR A 45 -1.87 -1.64 12.36
CA TYR A 45 -0.72 -1.50 11.46
C TYR A 45 0.22 -0.44 12.02
N THR A 46 1.25 -0.88 12.76
CA THR A 46 2.35 0.01 13.15
C THR A 46 3.13 0.39 11.89
N PRO A 47 3.15 1.68 11.50
CA PRO A 47 3.81 2.13 10.27
C PRO A 47 5.33 1.87 10.28
N ASP A 48 5.89 1.55 11.45
CA ASP A 48 7.32 1.27 11.63
C ASP A 48 7.78 -0.02 10.96
N THR A 49 6.88 -0.99 10.71
CA THR A 49 7.24 -2.24 10.02
C THR A 49 6.47 -2.39 8.70
N PRO A 50 7.16 -2.45 7.54
CA PRO A 50 6.49 -2.69 6.28
C PRO A 50 5.84 -4.07 6.27
N TYR A 51 4.60 -4.13 5.78
CA TYR A 51 3.95 -5.40 5.51
C TYR A 51 4.77 -6.18 4.48
N ARG A 52 5.01 -7.46 4.75
CA ARG A 52 5.69 -8.35 3.81
C ARG A 52 4.66 -9.12 3.01
N ALA A 53 4.53 -8.79 1.73
CA ALA A 53 3.70 -9.54 0.80
C ALA A 53 4.23 -10.96 0.54
N ILE A 54 3.44 -11.80 -0.12
CA ILE A 54 3.77 -13.21 -0.42
C ILE A 54 5.02 -13.36 -1.28
N ASN A 55 5.29 -12.38 -2.15
CA ASN A 55 6.52 -12.27 -2.93
C ASN A 55 7.66 -11.56 -2.19
N GLU A 56 7.47 -11.35 -0.88
CA GLU A 56 8.37 -10.71 0.07
C GLU A 56 8.67 -9.22 -0.18
N PHE A 57 7.91 -8.55 -1.03
CA PHE A 57 8.02 -7.09 -1.18
C PHE A 57 7.47 -6.42 0.07
N GLY A 58 8.14 -5.33 0.48
CA GLY A 58 7.68 -4.49 1.57
C GLY A 58 6.61 -3.53 1.06
N VAL A 59 5.50 -3.43 1.78
CA VAL A 59 4.37 -2.55 1.46
C VAL A 59 4.03 -1.70 2.67
N VAL A 60 3.83 -0.41 2.45
CA VAL A 60 3.38 0.55 3.47
C VAL A 60 2.22 1.38 2.93
N LEU A 61 1.52 2.07 3.82
CA LEU A 61 0.67 3.18 3.41
C LEU A 61 1.56 4.31 2.87
N SER A 62 1.13 4.95 1.78
CA SER A 62 1.92 6.03 1.20
C SER A 62 1.90 7.30 2.09
N ALA A 63 3.05 7.97 2.16
CA ALA A 63 3.15 9.31 2.74
C ALA A 63 2.66 10.41 1.77
N GLU A 64 2.55 10.11 0.47
CA GLU A 64 2.15 11.07 -0.57
C GLU A 64 0.62 11.13 -0.69
N PRO A 65 0.01 12.31 -0.87
CA PRO A 65 -1.44 12.48 -0.87
C PRO A 65 -2.13 11.88 -2.11
N GLU A 66 -1.41 11.76 -3.22
CA GLU A 66 -1.91 11.20 -4.48
C GLU A 66 -1.91 9.66 -4.51
N ALA A 67 -1.35 9.02 -3.48
CA ALA A 67 -1.14 7.58 -3.41
C ALA A 67 -1.73 7.00 -2.12
N VAL A 68 -2.14 5.74 -2.20
CA VAL A 68 -2.67 5.00 -1.04
C VAL A 68 -1.61 4.04 -0.51
N VAL A 69 -0.88 3.39 -1.42
CA VAL A 69 0.07 2.31 -1.10
C VAL A 69 1.43 2.61 -1.71
N GLU A 70 2.50 2.37 -0.96
CA GLU A 70 3.87 2.38 -1.47
C GLU A 70 4.48 0.99 -1.38
N VAL A 71 5.06 0.51 -2.47
CA VAL A 71 5.69 -0.81 -2.56
C VAL A 71 7.18 -0.66 -2.82
N TYR A 72 8.00 -1.18 -1.90
CA TYR A 72 9.46 -1.13 -2.01
C TYR A 72 10.00 -2.10 -3.06
N ALA A 73 10.95 -1.62 -3.84
CA ALA A 73 11.70 -2.42 -4.80
C ALA A 73 12.60 -3.45 -4.09
N LYS A 74 12.77 -4.60 -4.74
CA LYS A 74 13.75 -5.64 -4.39
C LYS A 74 14.57 -6.06 -5.62
N PRO A 75 15.72 -6.73 -5.44
CA PRO A 75 16.41 -7.37 -6.56
C PRO A 75 15.45 -8.26 -7.36
N GLY A 76 15.45 -8.10 -8.69
CA GLY A 76 14.52 -8.80 -9.58
C GLY A 76 13.08 -8.25 -9.55
N ALA A 77 12.89 -6.99 -9.13
CA ALA A 77 11.61 -6.29 -9.24
C ALA A 77 11.15 -6.16 -10.69
N SER A 78 9.84 -6.32 -10.87
CA SER A 78 9.16 -6.24 -12.15
C SER A 78 7.74 -5.75 -11.93
N GLY A 79 7.11 -5.23 -12.97
CA GLY A 79 5.72 -4.77 -12.93
C GLY A 79 4.77 -5.77 -12.25
N PRO A 80 4.70 -7.03 -12.68
CA PRO A 80 3.84 -8.04 -12.06
C PRO A 80 4.08 -8.20 -10.54
N LYS A 81 5.34 -8.14 -10.08
CA LYS A 81 5.68 -8.28 -8.66
C LYS A 81 5.20 -7.09 -7.82
N TYR A 82 5.32 -5.87 -8.34
CA TYR A 82 4.75 -4.70 -7.67
C TYR A 82 3.22 -4.81 -7.54
N PHE A 83 2.54 -5.20 -8.63
CA PHE A 83 1.09 -5.38 -8.61
C PHE A 83 0.62 -6.50 -7.70
N CYS A 84 1.36 -7.62 -7.60
CA CYS A 84 1.06 -8.66 -6.61
C CYS A 84 1.08 -8.10 -5.19
N ALA A 85 2.18 -7.44 -4.81
CA ALA A 85 2.34 -6.93 -3.46
C ALA A 85 1.29 -5.88 -3.10
N ALA A 86 1.05 -4.94 -4.02
CA ALA A 86 0.01 -3.92 -3.86
C ALA A 86 -1.39 -4.52 -3.75
N ALA A 87 -1.73 -5.52 -4.58
CA ALA A 87 -3.05 -6.15 -4.58
C ALA A 87 -3.31 -6.98 -3.33
N GLU A 88 -2.31 -7.72 -2.86
CA GLU A 88 -2.41 -8.47 -1.61
C GLU A 88 -2.65 -7.53 -0.43
N PHE A 89 -1.84 -6.47 -0.30
CA PHE A 89 -2.01 -5.50 0.77
C PHE A 89 -3.37 -4.80 0.70
N SER A 90 -3.76 -4.34 -0.48
CA SER A 90 -5.04 -3.63 -0.67
C SER A 90 -6.25 -4.50 -0.37
N LYS A 91 -6.22 -5.78 -0.77
CA LYS A 91 -7.29 -6.71 -0.45
C LYS A 91 -7.34 -7.03 1.05
N ARG A 92 -6.19 -7.24 1.69
CA ARG A 92 -6.11 -7.70 3.09
C ARG A 92 -6.38 -6.59 4.11
N PHE A 93 -5.85 -5.39 3.88
CA PHE A 93 -5.87 -4.31 4.86
C PHE A 93 -6.79 -3.15 4.48
N LEU A 94 -7.02 -2.92 3.19
CA LEU A 94 -7.84 -1.80 2.71
C LEU A 94 -9.24 -2.23 2.27
N GLY A 95 -9.54 -3.53 2.29
CA GLY A 95 -10.85 -4.05 1.88
C GLY A 95 -11.18 -3.83 0.40
N ALA A 96 -10.15 -3.62 -0.45
CA ALA A 96 -10.35 -3.32 -1.87
C ALA A 96 -11.08 -4.48 -2.57
N SER A 97 -12.06 -4.14 -3.42
CA SER A 97 -12.81 -5.11 -4.22
C SER A 97 -11.90 -5.75 -5.28
N PRO A 98 -12.10 -7.03 -5.64
CA PRO A 98 -11.35 -7.68 -6.72
C PRO A 98 -11.38 -6.92 -8.05
N SER A 99 -12.42 -6.11 -8.27
CA SER A 99 -12.60 -5.34 -9.50
C SER A 99 -12.08 -3.90 -9.46
N ASP A 100 -11.64 -3.42 -8.29
CA ASP A 100 -11.00 -2.11 -8.17
C ASP A 100 -9.66 -2.10 -8.90
N ARG A 101 -9.24 -0.93 -9.35
CA ARG A 101 -8.00 -0.75 -10.11
C ARG A 101 -6.90 -0.21 -9.22
N LEU A 102 -5.79 -0.93 -9.20
CA LEU A 102 -4.51 -0.42 -8.73
C LEU A 102 -3.88 0.35 -9.88
N VAL A 103 -3.51 1.61 -9.65
CA VAL A 103 -2.95 2.49 -10.68
C VAL A 103 -1.61 3.01 -10.19
N ILE A 104 -0.57 2.93 -11.01
CA ILE A 104 0.72 3.55 -10.72
C ILE A 104 0.54 5.07 -10.81
N VAL A 105 0.52 5.73 -9.66
CA VAL A 105 0.43 7.20 -9.57
C VAL A 105 1.80 7.83 -9.59
N ARG A 106 2.79 7.21 -8.93
CA ARG A 106 4.20 7.53 -9.13
C ARG A 106 4.98 6.30 -9.61
N PRO A 107 5.65 6.41 -10.78
CA PRO A 107 6.53 5.36 -11.29
C PRO A 107 7.65 4.96 -10.34
N GLU A 108 8.29 3.84 -10.64
CA GLU A 108 9.48 3.37 -9.91
C GLU A 108 10.54 4.49 -9.78
N GLY A 109 10.74 4.93 -8.54
CA GLY A 109 11.60 6.06 -8.22
C GLY A 109 12.16 5.95 -6.80
N ALA A 110 12.75 7.02 -6.28
CA ALA A 110 13.18 7.07 -4.89
C ALA A 110 11.97 6.93 -3.95
N SER A 111 12.15 6.14 -2.88
CA SER A 111 11.10 5.91 -1.89
C SER A 111 10.89 7.14 -1.01
N ALA A 112 9.63 7.47 -0.76
CA ALA A 112 9.25 8.59 0.10
C ALA A 112 9.43 8.25 1.58
N THR A 113 9.23 6.98 1.94
CA THR A 113 9.25 6.51 3.33
C THR A 113 10.53 5.78 3.72
N ARG A 114 11.38 5.35 2.76
CA ARG A 114 12.62 4.61 3.05
C ARG A 114 13.82 5.18 2.30
N SER A 115 14.70 5.87 3.02
CA SER A 115 15.95 6.44 2.47
C SER A 115 16.80 5.39 1.76
N GLY A 116 17.29 5.71 0.56
CA GLY A 116 18.16 4.84 -0.23
C GLY A 116 17.45 3.67 -0.92
N ALA A 117 16.12 3.54 -0.78
CA ALA A 117 15.33 2.54 -1.48
C ALA A 117 14.64 3.11 -2.70
N LYS A 118 14.26 2.22 -3.63
CA LYS A 118 13.31 2.54 -4.68
C LYS A 118 11.92 2.02 -4.33
N SER A 119 10.88 2.65 -4.86
CA SER A 119 9.49 2.21 -4.68
C SER A 119 8.60 2.64 -5.84
N VAL A 120 7.42 2.02 -5.90
CA VAL A 120 6.31 2.41 -6.78
C VAL A 120 5.14 2.80 -5.89
N LEU A 121 4.46 3.89 -6.21
CA LEU A 121 3.29 4.33 -5.48
C LEU A 121 2.02 4.03 -6.28
N PHE A 122 1.03 3.48 -5.60
CA PHE A 122 -0.24 3.06 -6.14
C PHE A 122 -1.40 3.86 -5.57
N GLY A 123 -2.29 4.30 -6.46
CA GLY A 123 -3.65 4.69 -6.13
C GLY A 123 -4.61 3.50 -6.28
N ILE A 124 -5.76 3.57 -5.64
CA ILE A 124 -6.86 2.62 -5.79
C ILE A 124 -8.06 3.37 -6.34
N VAL A 125 -8.55 2.93 -7.50
CA VAL A 125 -9.73 3.51 -8.16
C VAL A 125 -10.86 2.49 -8.10
N PRO A 126 -12.01 2.82 -7.49
CA PRO A 126 -13.18 1.95 -7.46
C PRO A 126 -13.62 1.57 -8.88
N ARG A 127 -14.17 0.36 -9.06
CA ARG A 127 -14.67 -0.08 -10.38
C ARG A 127 -15.63 0.94 -11.02
N SER A 128 -16.52 1.56 -10.23
CA SER A 128 -17.49 2.55 -10.71
C SER A 128 -16.84 3.79 -11.35
N ALA A 129 -15.65 4.18 -10.89
CA ALA A 129 -14.87 5.31 -11.40
C ALA A 129 -13.82 4.88 -12.44
N SER A 130 -13.63 3.58 -12.68
CA SER A 130 -12.55 3.06 -13.54
C SER A 130 -12.80 3.19 -15.04
N GLY A 131 -14.02 3.56 -15.47
CA GLY A 131 -14.38 3.66 -16.89
C GLY A 131 -13.65 4.76 -17.67
N SER A 132 -13.05 5.72 -16.97
CA SER A 132 -12.25 6.79 -17.56
C SER A 132 -10.76 6.43 -17.73
N LEU A 133 -10.32 5.27 -17.21
CA LEU A 133 -8.92 4.89 -17.28
C LEU A 133 -8.56 4.42 -18.70
N PRO A 134 -7.48 4.94 -19.30
CA PRO A 134 -7.07 4.57 -20.65
C PRO A 134 -6.61 3.10 -20.69
N PRO A 135 -6.89 2.34 -21.77
CA PRO A 135 -6.47 0.96 -21.85
C PRO A 135 -4.94 0.81 -21.71
N THR A 136 -4.52 -0.15 -20.91
CA THR A 136 -3.10 -0.48 -20.70
C THR A 136 -2.69 -1.69 -21.53
N GLY A 137 -1.44 -1.70 -22.01
CA GLY A 137 -0.91 -2.79 -22.83
C GLY A 137 -0.75 -4.11 -22.05
N LEU A 138 -0.42 -5.18 -22.77
CA LEU A 138 -0.21 -6.51 -22.17
C LEU A 138 1.01 -6.55 -21.23
N THR A 139 2.04 -5.75 -21.54
CA THR A 139 3.26 -5.63 -20.73
C THR A 139 3.06 -4.63 -19.59
N ILE A 140 3.46 -5.02 -18.37
CA ILE A 140 3.36 -4.14 -17.19
C ILE A 140 4.68 -3.41 -17.01
N ASN A 141 4.67 -2.10 -17.23
CA ASN A 141 5.83 -1.25 -17.03
C ASN A 141 5.73 -0.46 -15.70
N PRO A 142 6.53 -0.80 -14.66
CA PRO A 142 6.49 -0.09 -13.38
C PRO A 142 7.03 1.34 -13.46
N ARG A 143 7.65 1.72 -14.59
CA ARG A 143 8.19 3.06 -14.85
C ARG A 143 7.19 3.96 -15.59
N LYS A 144 5.96 3.51 -15.81
CA LYS A 144 4.92 4.26 -16.52
C LYS A 144 3.78 4.64 -15.59
N ALA A 145 3.55 5.94 -15.40
CA ALA A 145 2.40 6.43 -14.67
C ALA A 145 1.10 6.11 -15.42
N GLY A 146 0.02 5.85 -14.68
CA GLY A 146 -1.27 5.43 -15.24
C GLY A 146 -1.34 3.95 -15.63
N GLU A 147 -0.23 3.20 -15.56
CA GLU A 147 -0.26 1.74 -15.70
C GLU A 147 -1.12 1.15 -14.57
N HIS A 148 -2.05 0.26 -14.90
CA HIS A 148 -3.02 -0.22 -13.93
C HIS A 148 -3.49 -1.65 -14.20
N ARG A 149 -3.90 -2.32 -13.13
CA ARG A 149 -4.50 -3.67 -13.16
C ARG A 149 -5.59 -3.75 -12.11
N SER A 150 -6.55 -4.65 -12.31
CA SER A 150 -7.51 -4.92 -11.24
C SER A 150 -6.80 -5.58 -10.06
N VAL A 151 -7.34 -5.44 -8.85
CA VAL A 151 -6.86 -6.17 -7.66
C VAL A 151 -6.81 -7.67 -7.96
N ASN A 152 -7.83 -8.23 -8.62
CA ASN A 152 -7.85 -9.65 -9.02
C ASN A 152 -6.70 -10.01 -9.97
N SER A 153 -6.42 -9.16 -10.97
CA SER A 153 -5.29 -9.39 -11.88
C SER A 153 -3.95 -9.27 -11.15
N GLY A 154 -3.81 -8.31 -10.23
CA GLY A 154 -2.62 -8.18 -9.39
C GLY A 154 -2.34 -9.45 -8.58
N LEU A 155 -3.38 -10.01 -7.96
CA LEU A 155 -3.28 -11.27 -7.21
C LEU A 155 -2.87 -12.46 -8.08
N SER A 156 -3.26 -12.48 -9.36
CA SER A 156 -2.82 -13.54 -10.29
C SER A 156 -1.32 -13.52 -10.58
N PHE A 157 -0.63 -12.40 -10.32
CA PHE A 157 0.83 -12.29 -10.44
C PHE A 157 1.58 -12.74 -9.20
N CYS A 158 0.87 -13.16 -8.14
CA CYS A 158 1.48 -13.67 -6.95
C CYS A 158 1.94 -15.10 -7.15
N GLU A 159 3.18 -15.26 -7.63
CA GLU A 159 3.88 -16.54 -7.58
C GLU A 159 3.97 -17.01 -6.11
N PRO A 160 3.75 -18.29 -5.83
CA PRO A 160 4.03 -18.83 -4.50
C PRO A 160 5.53 -18.71 -4.21
N PRO A 161 5.94 -18.43 -2.96
CA PRO A 161 7.35 -18.35 -2.60
C PRO A 161 8.03 -19.69 -2.94
N ASN A 162 9.11 -19.63 -3.70
CA ASN A 162 9.90 -20.80 -4.10
C ASN A 162 10.30 -21.60 -2.84
N LYS A 163 9.89 -22.87 -2.75
CA LYS A 163 10.13 -23.73 -1.58
C LYS A 163 11.62 -23.99 -1.28
N ARG A 164 12.55 -23.66 -2.18
CA ARG A 164 13.98 -23.99 -2.07
C ARG A 164 14.80 -23.21 -1.03
N ARG A 165 14.19 -22.38 -0.17
CA ARG A 165 14.91 -21.59 0.87
C ARG A 165 14.42 -21.88 2.30
N ARG A 166 13.70 -22.98 2.54
CA ARG A 166 13.21 -23.35 3.88
C ARG A 166 13.89 -24.57 4.50
N ASP A 167 14.87 -25.16 3.83
CA ASP A 167 15.50 -26.43 4.23
C ASP A 167 17.01 -26.33 4.53
N ASP A 168 17.57 -25.12 4.71
CA ASP A 168 18.96 -24.89 5.15
C ASP A 168 19.03 -24.27 6.55
#